data_AF-A0A922SN97-F1
#
_entry.id   AF-A0A922SN97-F1
#
_cell.length_a   1.000
_cell.length_b   1.000
_cell.length_c   1.000
_cell.angle_alpha   90.00
_cell.angle_beta   90.00
_cell.angle_gamma   90.00
#
_symmetry.space_group_name_H-M   'P 1'
#
loop_
_entity.id
_entity.type
_entity.pdbx_description
1 polymer ?
#
loop_
_entity_poly.entity_id
_entity_poly.type
_entity_poly.pdbx_seq_one_letter_code
_entity_poly.pdbx_strand_id
1 'polypeptide(L)'
;MGGHGRYLLLLLFITALIKFSDSLPYDVHWLGGPTTIERDVPTPNKQTVDIYCYRGTSKNLFAIWQTVKFNIKIKNNEFSQYIGESPADVYKEFSEDSYGWSSVVNPFQKKPQKSVSINLFTPTCMAINTRERHTIELQVLRVDLWRIMLMAAGLVLIFSSRALCGNPVFFYLCGIFVGVFASFMVLVYYISKLLPRCVGVLMIFFSSDYQEASAAVIIASLVAKYFPQSLINRICGYWRRKFPPKQKLLTSEEYYEQGARETKMALENLRKYCSSPDCAQWKIMLKLNDSKRFASFVEGNSHLSDDEVLDYEAYAFSLERSRKPTPMANSTRNMEISDDDDDDTDYDDD
;
A
#
# COMPACT_ATOMS: atom_id res chain seq x y z
N MET A 1 53.38 19.01 -53.84
CA MET A 1 51.96 19.25 -54.22
C MET A 1 51.03 18.84 -53.07
N GLY A 2 50.98 19.57 -51.95
CA GLY A 2 50.22 19.13 -50.75
C GLY A 2 49.52 20.23 -49.91
N GLY A 3 49.55 21.48 -50.36
CA GLY A 3 48.99 22.61 -49.58
C GLY A 3 47.52 22.93 -49.88
N HIS A 4 47.10 22.91 -51.15
CA HIS A 4 45.77 23.40 -51.56
C HIS A 4 44.62 22.45 -51.19
N GLY A 5 44.85 21.13 -51.12
CA GLY A 5 43.83 20.17 -50.70
C GLY A 5 43.36 20.35 -49.26
N ARG A 6 44.24 20.83 -48.36
CA ARG A 6 43.93 21.05 -46.94
C ARG A 6 43.06 22.29 -46.73
N TYR A 7 43.27 23.35 -47.52
CA TYR A 7 42.43 24.56 -47.51
C TYR A 7 41.04 24.31 -48.10
N LEU A 8 40.95 23.49 -49.16
CA LEU A 8 39.66 23.11 -49.74
C LEU A 8 38.83 22.26 -48.75
N LEU A 9 39.47 21.31 -48.07
CA LEU A 9 38.84 20.51 -47.01
C LEU A 9 38.39 21.38 -45.82
N LEU A 10 39.21 22.34 -45.38
CA LEU A 10 38.82 23.29 -44.33
C LEU A 10 37.64 24.17 -44.75
N LEU A 11 37.62 24.68 -45.99
CA LEU A 11 36.50 25.46 -46.51
C LEU A 11 35.22 24.64 -46.64
N LEU A 12 35.32 23.39 -47.10
CA LEU A 12 34.18 22.45 -47.16
C LEU A 12 33.70 22.06 -45.75
N PHE A 13 34.60 21.93 -44.79
CA PHE A 13 34.25 21.65 -43.40
C PHE A 13 33.59 22.86 -42.74
N ILE A 14 34.09 24.08 -42.99
CA ILE A 14 33.48 25.32 -42.49
C ILE A 14 32.11 25.56 -43.13
N THR A 15 31.93 25.32 -44.44
CA THR A 15 30.60 25.44 -45.07
C THR A 15 29.65 24.34 -44.61
N ALA A 16 30.14 23.13 -44.33
CA ALA A 16 29.36 22.06 -43.70
C ALA A 16 28.97 22.41 -42.25
N LEU A 17 29.86 23.03 -41.48
CA LEU A 17 29.57 23.51 -40.12
C LEU A 17 28.56 24.66 -40.11
N ILE A 18 28.65 25.59 -41.08
CA ILE A 18 27.68 26.69 -41.23
C ILE A 18 26.30 26.13 -41.66
N LYS A 19 26.27 25.08 -42.49
CA LYS A 19 25.04 24.38 -42.88
C LYS A 19 24.43 23.51 -41.77
N PHE A 20 25.19 23.17 -40.72
CA PHE A 20 24.71 22.35 -39.60
C PHE A 20 23.98 23.16 -38.51
N SER A 21 23.89 24.49 -38.65
CA SER A 21 23.04 25.32 -37.81
C SER A 21 21.60 25.26 -38.31
N ASP A 22 20.98 24.07 -38.29
CA ASP A 22 19.53 23.97 -38.51
C ASP A 22 18.80 24.74 -37.40
N SER A 23 18.05 25.76 -37.78
CA SER A 23 17.14 26.46 -36.88
C SER A 23 16.06 25.47 -36.43
N LEU A 24 15.89 25.32 -35.11
CA LEU A 24 14.86 24.46 -34.55
C LEU A 24 13.47 24.90 -35.04
N PRO A 25 12.54 23.96 -35.32
CA PRO A 25 11.19 24.29 -35.78
C PRO A 25 10.28 24.85 -34.66
N TYR A 26 10.82 25.03 -33.46
CA TYR A 26 10.12 25.56 -32.30
C TYR A 26 11.02 26.51 -31.52
N ASP A 27 10.39 27.43 -30.78
CA ASP A 27 11.04 28.40 -29.90
C ASP A 27 10.72 28.08 -28.43
N VAL A 28 11.75 28.08 -27.58
CA VAL A 28 11.63 27.62 -26.18
C VAL A 28 11.70 28.79 -25.21
N HIS A 29 10.60 29.01 -24.50
CA HIS A 29 10.42 30.05 -23.50
C HIS A 29 10.59 29.45 -22.10
N TRP A 30 11.73 29.68 -21.48
CA TRP A 30 11.98 29.23 -20.10
C TRP A 30 11.33 30.17 -19.08
N LEU A 31 10.31 29.69 -18.39
CA LEU A 31 9.59 30.42 -17.35
C LEU A 31 10.26 30.14 -15.99
N GLY A 32 10.49 31.20 -15.20
CA GLY A 32 11.11 31.12 -13.89
C GLY A 32 10.55 32.19 -12.95
N GLY A 33 10.02 31.78 -11.80
CA GLY A 33 9.29 32.69 -10.91
C GLY A 33 7.92 33.09 -11.46
N PRO A 34 7.30 34.19 -10.96
CA PRO A 34 6.02 34.68 -11.44
C PRO A 34 6.19 35.44 -12.78
N THR A 35 6.56 34.73 -13.84
CA THR A 35 6.67 35.29 -15.19
C THR A 35 5.36 35.11 -15.94
N THR A 36 4.93 36.17 -16.62
CA THR A 36 3.73 36.20 -17.48
C THR A 36 4.16 36.54 -18.90
N ILE A 37 3.78 35.71 -19.86
CA ILE A 37 4.03 35.94 -21.29
C ILE A 37 2.67 36.16 -21.97
N GLU A 38 2.48 37.34 -22.54
CA GLU A 38 1.29 37.68 -23.33
C GLU A 38 1.58 37.45 -24.80
N ARG A 39 0.68 36.73 -25.49
CA ARG A 39 0.77 36.46 -26.92
C ARG A 39 -0.50 36.91 -27.63
N ASP A 40 -0.28 37.70 -28.68
CA ASP A 40 -1.32 38.06 -29.64
C ASP A 40 -1.80 36.83 -30.42
N VAL A 41 -2.88 37.02 -31.18
CA VAL A 41 -3.45 35.98 -32.04
C VAL A 41 -2.36 35.38 -32.94
N PRO A 42 -2.20 34.04 -33.00
CA PRO A 42 -1.17 33.43 -33.82
C PRO A 42 -1.30 33.88 -35.28
N THR A 43 -0.25 34.52 -35.80
CA THR A 43 -0.20 34.92 -37.19
C THR A 43 0.07 33.70 -38.07
N PRO A 44 -0.64 33.52 -39.20
CA PRO A 44 -0.49 32.35 -40.06
C PRO A 44 0.91 32.21 -40.71
N ASN A 45 1.72 33.28 -40.67
CA ASN A 45 3.09 33.29 -41.18
C ASN A 45 4.16 32.89 -40.15
N LYS A 46 3.80 32.67 -38.88
CA LYS A 46 4.77 32.21 -37.88
C LYS A 46 5.00 30.70 -38.06
N GLN A 47 6.18 30.35 -38.57
CA GLN A 47 6.57 28.96 -38.83
C GLN A 47 7.03 28.20 -37.58
N THR A 48 7.29 28.89 -36.47
CA THR A 48 7.83 28.28 -35.24
C THR A 48 6.78 28.16 -34.14
N VAL A 49 6.69 26.97 -33.54
CA VAL A 49 5.81 26.68 -32.39
C VAL A 49 6.44 27.21 -31.11
N ASP A 50 5.65 27.88 -30.26
CA ASP A 50 6.13 28.35 -28.96
C ASP A 50 5.94 27.27 -27.88
N ILE A 51 7.02 26.89 -27.23
CA ILE A 51 7.04 25.90 -26.15
C ILE A 51 7.47 26.59 -24.86
N TYR A 52 6.68 26.40 -23.81
CA TYR A 52 6.88 27.03 -22.50
C TYR A 52 7.40 26.01 -21.51
N CYS A 53 8.63 26.19 -21.03
CA CYS A 53 9.32 25.21 -20.20
C CYS A 53 9.60 25.75 -18.81
N TYR A 54 9.39 24.89 -17.81
CA TYR A 54 9.78 25.07 -16.43
C TYR A 54 10.97 24.16 -16.12
N ARG A 55 12.04 24.69 -15.51
CA ARG A 55 13.30 23.95 -15.26
C ARG A 55 13.23 22.96 -14.08
N GLY A 56 12.21 23.05 -13.23
CA GLY A 56 12.21 22.37 -11.94
C GLY A 56 12.90 23.21 -10.85
N THR A 57 12.53 22.94 -9.60
CA THR A 57 13.16 23.52 -8.40
C THR A 57 14.07 22.48 -7.76
N SER A 58 15.13 22.91 -7.07
CA SER A 58 16.00 22.02 -6.29
C SER A 58 15.24 21.33 -5.15
N LYS A 59 15.58 20.07 -4.87
CA LYS A 59 14.97 19.30 -3.77
C LYS A 59 15.30 19.95 -2.41
N ASN A 60 14.32 20.62 -1.81
CA ASN A 60 14.41 21.25 -0.49
C ASN A 60 13.21 20.83 0.37
N LEU A 61 13.37 20.76 1.69
CA LEU A 61 12.27 20.37 2.60
C LEU A 61 11.08 21.35 2.51
N PHE A 62 11.36 22.65 2.42
CA PHE A 62 10.33 23.67 2.24
C PHE A 62 9.65 23.61 0.86
N ALA A 63 10.27 22.95 -0.12
CA ALA A 63 9.69 22.77 -1.45
C ALA A 63 8.55 21.75 -1.46
N ILE A 64 8.41 20.89 -0.43
CA ILE A 64 7.35 19.87 -0.36
C ILE A 64 5.95 20.52 -0.36
N TRP A 65 5.81 21.67 0.29
CA TRP A 65 4.56 22.46 0.34
C TRP A 65 4.44 23.48 -0.80
N GLN A 66 5.37 23.48 -1.75
CA GLN A 66 5.26 24.33 -2.92
C GLN A 66 4.39 23.66 -3.98
N THR A 67 3.61 24.49 -4.67
CA THR A 67 2.83 24.07 -5.82
C THR A 67 3.12 25.03 -6.97
N VAL A 68 3.45 24.48 -8.14
CA VAL A 68 3.64 25.24 -9.37
C VAL A 68 2.51 24.90 -10.33
N LYS A 69 1.88 25.93 -10.89
CA LYS A 69 0.79 25.78 -11.85
C LYS A 69 1.07 26.59 -13.10
N PHE A 70 0.87 25.98 -14.26
CA PHE A 70 0.68 26.74 -15.50
C PHE A 70 -0.76 27.25 -15.52
N ASN A 71 -0.92 28.56 -15.58
CA ASN A 71 -2.21 29.22 -15.70
C ASN A 71 -2.32 29.89 -17.07
N ILE A 72 -3.35 29.53 -17.81
CA ILE A 72 -3.62 29.97 -19.17
C ILE A 72 -4.85 30.87 -19.11
N LYS A 73 -4.69 32.18 -19.34
CA LYS A 73 -5.84 33.06 -19.47
C LYS A 73 -6.21 33.18 -20.95
N ILE A 74 -7.29 32.50 -21.30
CA ILE A 74 -7.92 32.48 -22.62
C ILE A 74 -9.43 32.73 -22.46
N LYS A 75 -10.01 33.46 -23.42
CA LYS A 75 -11.44 33.82 -23.40
C LYS A 75 -12.30 32.59 -23.65
N ASN A 76 -12.09 31.90 -24.76
CA ASN A 76 -12.83 30.69 -25.08
C ASN A 76 -12.10 29.42 -24.62
N ASN A 77 -12.86 28.35 -24.40
CA ASN A 77 -12.33 27.05 -23.96
C ASN A 77 -11.91 26.16 -25.14
N GLU A 78 -11.77 26.72 -26.34
CA GLU A 78 -11.37 26.01 -27.56
C GLU A 78 -9.84 26.09 -27.74
N PHE A 79 -9.13 25.23 -27.02
CA PHE A 79 -7.69 25.07 -27.16
C PHE A 79 -7.28 23.63 -26.86
N SER A 80 -6.20 23.17 -27.49
CA SER A 80 -5.52 21.94 -27.10
C SER A 80 -4.21 22.27 -26.40
N GLN A 81 -3.88 21.48 -25.39
CA GLN A 81 -2.68 21.61 -24.56
C GLN A 81 -1.88 20.32 -24.65
N TYR A 82 -0.56 20.45 -24.73
CA TYR A 82 0.37 19.33 -24.80
C TYR A 82 1.43 19.52 -23.72
N ILE A 83 1.71 18.49 -22.94
CA ILE A 83 2.60 18.56 -21.77
C ILE A 83 3.55 17.39 -21.83
N GLY A 84 4.85 17.67 -21.70
CA GLY A 84 5.91 16.67 -21.74
C GLY A 84 7.11 17.08 -20.89
N GLU A 85 8.04 16.15 -20.69
CA GLU A 85 9.25 16.41 -19.90
C GLU A 85 10.29 17.21 -20.70
N SER A 86 10.31 17.05 -22.03
CA SER A 86 11.24 17.72 -22.93
C SER A 86 10.51 18.54 -24.02
N PRO A 87 11.13 19.60 -24.56
CA PRO A 87 10.54 20.39 -25.63
C PRO A 87 10.39 19.60 -26.94
N ALA A 88 11.26 18.61 -27.19
CA ALA A 88 11.17 17.76 -28.37
C ALA A 88 9.95 16.84 -28.32
N ASP A 89 9.64 16.28 -27.14
CA ASP A 89 8.48 15.40 -26.96
C ASP A 89 7.17 16.18 -27.15
N VAL A 90 7.10 17.38 -26.56
CA VAL A 90 5.95 18.29 -26.70
C VAL A 90 5.74 18.69 -28.16
N TYR A 91 6.82 19.00 -28.88
CA TYR A 91 6.73 19.34 -30.30
C TYR A 91 6.23 18.16 -31.14
N LYS A 92 6.70 16.94 -30.86
CA LYS A 92 6.25 15.73 -31.54
C LYS A 92 4.74 15.54 -31.37
N GLU A 93 4.25 15.59 -30.12
CA GLU A 93 2.82 15.45 -29.82
C GLU A 93 1.98 16.56 -30.48
N PHE A 94 2.44 17.81 -30.41
CA PHE A 94 1.80 18.95 -31.07
C PHE A 94 1.69 18.73 -32.59
N SER A 95 2.77 18.23 -33.22
CA SER A 95 2.81 18.01 -34.67
C SER A 95 1.89 16.87 -35.10
N GLU A 96 1.87 15.76 -34.37
CA GLU A 96 1.01 14.60 -34.65
C GLU A 96 -0.47 14.95 -34.55
N ASP A 97 -0.85 15.72 -33.52
CA ASP A 97 -2.22 16.18 -33.29
C ASP A 97 -2.68 17.21 -34.33
N SER A 98 -1.76 18.06 -34.82
CA SER A 98 -2.03 19.05 -35.87
C SER A 98 -2.48 18.43 -37.20
N TYR A 99 -2.13 17.16 -37.47
CA TYR A 99 -2.62 16.43 -38.65
C TYR A 99 -4.08 15.97 -38.53
N GLY A 100 -4.74 16.16 -37.39
CA GLY A 100 -6.20 16.04 -37.21
C GLY A 100 -6.75 14.62 -37.03
N TRP A 101 -5.90 13.61 -36.89
CA TRP A 101 -6.32 12.20 -36.72
C TRP A 101 -6.48 11.78 -35.24
N SER A 102 -5.92 12.55 -34.31
CA SER A 102 -5.85 12.24 -32.88
C SER A 102 -7.21 12.25 -32.15
N SER A 103 -8.10 13.18 -32.51
CA SER A 103 -9.43 13.32 -31.90
C SER A 103 -10.39 12.18 -32.27
N VAL A 104 -10.12 11.46 -33.36
CA VAL A 104 -10.91 10.30 -33.81
C VAL A 104 -10.43 9.00 -33.16
N VAL A 105 -9.14 8.88 -32.85
CA VAL A 105 -8.57 7.64 -32.31
C VAL A 105 -8.67 7.53 -30.79
N ASN A 106 -8.84 8.64 -30.07
CA ASN A 106 -8.85 8.61 -28.60
C ASN A 106 -10.04 9.37 -27.98
N PRO A 107 -11.23 8.73 -27.88
CA PRO A 107 -12.45 9.36 -27.33
C PRO A 107 -12.37 9.76 -25.85
N PHE A 108 -11.26 9.42 -25.16
CA PHE A 108 -10.98 9.77 -23.78
C PHE A 108 -9.90 10.86 -23.62
N GLN A 109 -9.65 11.67 -24.64
CA GLN A 109 -8.73 12.80 -24.51
C GLN A 109 -9.11 13.69 -23.32
N LYS A 110 -8.12 13.94 -22.45
CA LYS A 110 -8.29 14.78 -21.25
C LYS A 110 -8.74 16.17 -21.69
N LYS A 111 -9.87 16.63 -21.13
CA LYS A 111 -10.40 17.97 -21.43
C LYS A 111 -9.34 19.03 -21.08
N PRO A 112 -9.14 20.05 -21.93
CA PRO A 112 -8.18 21.11 -21.64
C PRO A 112 -8.55 21.84 -20.35
N GLN A 113 -7.56 22.14 -19.51
CA GLN A 113 -7.75 22.80 -18.24
C GLN A 113 -7.00 24.14 -18.24
N LYS A 114 -7.65 25.22 -17.79
CA LYS A 114 -7.02 26.54 -17.74
C LYS A 114 -5.87 26.62 -16.74
N SER A 115 -5.89 25.80 -15.70
CA SER A 115 -4.84 25.73 -14.70
C SER A 115 -4.38 24.29 -14.50
N VAL A 116 -3.15 23.98 -14.87
CA VAL A 116 -2.58 22.64 -14.71
C VAL A 116 -1.47 22.68 -13.67
N SER A 117 -1.57 21.82 -12.65
CA SER A 117 -0.49 21.62 -11.69
C SER A 117 0.61 20.75 -12.30
N ILE A 118 1.83 21.26 -12.35
CA ILE A 118 2.98 20.53 -12.87
C ILE A 118 3.82 19.96 -11.74
N ASN A 119 4.70 19.03 -12.10
CA ASN A 119 5.65 18.47 -11.14
C ASN A 119 6.66 19.55 -10.72
N LEU A 120 6.98 19.60 -9.43
CA LEU A 120 7.82 20.68 -8.89
C LEU A 120 9.31 20.50 -9.22
N PHE A 121 9.78 19.26 -9.20
CA PHE A 121 11.20 18.92 -9.25
C PHE A 121 11.69 18.51 -10.64
N THR A 122 10.79 17.99 -11.49
CA THR A 122 11.15 17.59 -12.85
C THR A 122 10.91 18.75 -13.81
N PRO A 123 11.74 18.87 -14.87
CA PRO A 123 11.45 19.82 -15.93
C PRO A 123 10.12 19.44 -16.58
N THR A 124 9.34 20.45 -16.96
CA THR A 124 8.06 20.24 -17.63
C THR A 124 7.89 21.33 -18.67
N CYS A 125 7.63 20.92 -19.89
CA CYS A 125 7.36 21.78 -21.03
C CYS A 125 5.90 21.66 -21.45
N MET A 126 5.36 22.76 -21.96
CA MET A 126 3.97 22.86 -22.37
C MET A 126 3.86 23.64 -23.68
N ALA A 127 3.04 23.15 -24.60
CA ALA A 127 2.62 23.88 -25.80
C ALA A 127 1.09 23.99 -25.85
N ILE A 128 0.59 25.02 -26.53
CA ILE A 128 -0.84 25.27 -26.68
C ILE A 128 -1.13 25.53 -28.15
N ASN A 129 -2.16 24.88 -28.68
CA ASN A 129 -2.72 25.22 -29.98
C ASN A 129 -4.05 25.94 -29.77
N THR A 130 -4.13 27.21 -30.19
CA THR A 130 -5.32 28.04 -30.07
C THR A 130 -5.41 29.03 -31.23
N ARG A 131 -6.61 29.46 -31.57
CA ARG A 131 -6.86 30.52 -32.57
C ARG A 131 -7.05 31.90 -31.94
N GLU A 132 -6.91 32.01 -30.62
CA GLU A 132 -7.16 33.23 -29.87
C GLU A 132 -5.89 33.78 -29.21
N ARG A 133 -5.95 35.06 -28.84
CA ARG A 133 -4.94 35.67 -27.97
C ARG A 133 -4.96 34.99 -26.60
N HIS A 134 -3.79 34.69 -26.07
CA HIS A 134 -3.65 33.94 -24.82
C HIS A 134 -2.49 34.50 -23.99
N THR A 135 -2.61 34.35 -22.67
CA THR A 135 -1.53 34.67 -21.74
C THR A 135 -1.18 33.43 -20.95
N ILE A 136 0.13 33.19 -20.80
CA ILE A 136 0.65 32.04 -20.05
C ILE A 136 1.39 32.57 -18.85
N GLU A 137 0.95 32.15 -17.67
CA GLU A 137 1.51 32.56 -16.39
C GLU A 137 2.01 31.34 -15.62
N LEU A 138 3.24 31.42 -15.13
CA LEU A 138 3.76 30.43 -14.19
C LEU A 138 3.46 30.91 -12.76
N GLN A 139 2.46 30.30 -12.12
CA GLN A 139 2.11 30.62 -10.74
C GLN A 139 2.86 29.71 -9.78
N VAL A 140 3.82 30.29 -9.05
CA VAL A 140 4.61 29.60 -8.02
C VAL A 140 4.04 29.94 -6.65
N LEU A 141 3.30 29.02 -6.05
CA LEU A 141 2.85 29.14 -4.67
C LEU A 141 3.93 28.57 -3.75
N ARG A 142 4.59 29.46 -2.99
CA ARG A 142 5.66 29.06 -2.03
C ARG A 142 5.12 28.19 -0.89
N VAL A 143 3.87 28.39 -0.52
CA VAL A 143 3.18 27.68 0.56
C VAL A 143 1.76 27.38 0.11
N ASP A 144 1.49 26.12 -0.21
CA ASP A 144 0.16 25.61 -0.51
C ASP A 144 -0.53 25.16 0.78
N LEU A 145 -1.44 26.00 1.27
CA LEU A 145 -2.20 25.75 2.50
C LEU A 145 -3.00 24.45 2.43
N TRP A 146 -3.45 24.01 1.25
CA TRP A 146 -4.19 22.76 1.12
C TRP A 146 -3.31 21.55 1.45
N ARG A 147 -2.05 21.55 0.99
CA ARG A 147 -1.08 20.50 1.31
C ARG A 147 -0.73 20.48 2.79
N ILE A 148 -0.61 21.66 3.41
CA ILE A 148 -0.39 21.79 4.85
C ILE A 148 -1.59 21.25 5.62
N MET A 149 -2.81 21.63 5.24
CA MET A 149 -4.04 21.13 5.85
C MET A 149 -4.17 19.61 5.72
N LEU A 150 -3.82 19.04 4.57
CA LEU A 150 -3.83 17.60 4.36
C LEU A 150 -2.82 16.87 5.27
N MET A 151 -1.61 17.43 5.40
CA MET A 151 -0.58 16.91 6.30
C MET A 151 -1.02 17.01 7.77
N ALA A 152 -1.59 18.15 8.17
CA ALA A 152 -2.11 18.36 9.51
C ALA A 152 -3.26 17.38 9.81
N ALA A 153 -4.19 17.20 8.88
CA ALA A 153 -5.27 16.22 9.01
C ALA A 153 -4.71 14.80 9.18
N GLY A 154 -3.70 14.41 8.40
CA GLY A 154 -3.01 13.13 8.56
C GLY A 154 -2.37 12.94 9.94
N LEU A 155 -1.68 13.96 10.46
CA LEU A 155 -1.10 13.91 11.81
C LEU A 155 -2.18 13.80 12.88
N VAL A 156 -3.26 14.59 12.79
CA VAL A 156 -4.40 14.51 13.69
C VAL A 156 -5.01 13.11 13.68
N LEU A 157 -5.18 12.49 12.51
CA LEU A 157 -5.65 11.11 12.39
C LEU A 157 -4.71 10.11 13.07
N ILE A 158 -3.39 10.25 12.91
CA ILE A 158 -2.40 9.36 13.53
C ILE A 158 -2.49 9.44 15.06
N PHE A 159 -2.54 10.64 15.63
CA PHE A 159 -2.64 10.81 17.09
C PHE A 159 -4.00 10.39 17.62
N SER A 160 -5.06 10.61 16.85
CA SER A 160 -6.43 10.25 17.23
C SER A 160 -6.74 8.77 16.98
N SER A 161 -5.81 8.00 16.40
CA SER A 161 -6.01 6.58 16.06
C SER A 161 -6.49 5.74 17.23
N ARG A 162 -5.92 5.93 18.44
CA ARG A 162 -6.33 5.20 19.65
C ARG A 162 -7.78 5.53 20.05
N ALA A 163 -8.18 6.79 19.98
CA ALA A 163 -9.53 7.23 20.31
C ALA A 163 -10.56 6.80 19.24
N LEU A 164 -10.18 6.84 17.96
CA LEU A 164 -11.04 6.39 16.86
C LEU A 164 -11.26 4.89 16.89
N CYS A 165 -10.21 4.08 17.09
CA CYS A 165 -10.32 2.62 17.13
C CYS A 165 -11.11 2.12 18.35
N GLY A 166 -11.11 2.87 19.47
CA GLY A 166 -11.91 2.55 20.65
C GLY A 166 -13.40 2.90 20.51
N ASN A 167 -13.79 3.64 19.46
CA ASN A 167 -15.18 4.01 19.24
C ASN A 167 -15.90 2.97 18.36
N PRO A 168 -16.99 2.35 18.84
CA PRO A 168 -17.71 1.33 18.09
C PRO A 168 -18.26 1.86 16.75
N VAL A 169 -18.64 3.13 16.66
CA VAL A 169 -19.13 3.74 15.42
C VAL A 169 -18.06 3.70 14.32
N PHE A 170 -16.80 3.96 14.66
CA PHE A 170 -15.70 3.92 13.70
C PHE A 170 -15.43 2.50 13.19
N PHE A 171 -15.53 1.50 14.07
CA PHE A 171 -15.42 0.09 13.70
C PHE A 171 -16.46 -0.31 12.65
N TYR A 172 -17.75 0.02 12.90
CA TYR A 172 -18.81 -0.28 11.93
C TYR A 172 -18.66 0.51 10.62
N LEU A 173 -18.30 1.79 10.67
CA LEU A 173 -18.06 2.58 9.46
C LEU A 173 -16.94 1.98 8.61
N CYS A 174 -15.81 1.63 9.22
CA CYS A 174 -14.70 0.97 8.52
C CYS A 174 -15.16 -0.36 7.89
N GLY A 175 -15.90 -1.18 8.63
CA GLY A 175 -16.50 -2.42 8.14
C GLY A 175 -17.44 -2.21 6.95
N ILE A 176 -18.30 -1.18 7.00
CA ILE A 176 -19.19 -0.80 5.90
C ILE A 176 -18.38 -0.37 4.68
N PHE A 177 -17.36 0.48 4.84
CA PHE A 177 -16.48 0.88 3.73
C PHE A 177 -15.83 -0.34 3.07
N VAL A 178 -15.20 -1.21 3.86
CA VAL A 178 -14.58 -2.44 3.33
C VAL A 178 -15.62 -3.33 2.64
N GLY A 179 -16.81 -3.48 3.20
CA GLY A 179 -17.91 -4.26 2.63
C GLY A 179 -18.41 -3.69 1.29
N VAL A 180 -18.60 -2.38 1.19
CA VAL A 180 -19.03 -1.70 -0.05
C VAL A 180 -17.95 -1.84 -1.13
N PHE A 181 -16.67 -1.61 -0.79
CA PHE A 181 -15.56 -1.80 -1.73
C PHE A 181 -15.43 -3.26 -2.18
N ALA A 182 -15.59 -4.23 -1.28
CA ALA A 182 -15.57 -5.65 -1.62
C ALA A 182 -16.74 -6.03 -2.54
N SER A 183 -17.95 -5.54 -2.25
CA SER A 183 -19.14 -5.77 -3.09
C SER A 183 -18.96 -5.19 -4.50
N PHE A 184 -18.40 -3.97 -4.60
CA PHE A 184 -18.06 -3.36 -5.88
C PHE A 184 -17.00 -4.17 -6.65
N MET A 185 -15.95 -4.66 -5.97
CA MET A 185 -14.94 -5.53 -6.59
C MET A 185 -15.53 -6.82 -7.13
N VAL A 186 -16.45 -7.45 -6.38
CA VAL A 186 -17.17 -8.65 -6.82
C VAL A 186 -18.04 -8.34 -8.05
N LEU A 187 -18.75 -7.21 -8.05
CA LEU A 187 -19.54 -6.77 -9.21
C LEU A 187 -18.66 -6.58 -10.45
N VAL A 188 -17.54 -5.86 -10.32
CA VAL A 188 -16.58 -5.68 -11.42
C VAL A 188 -16.03 -7.02 -11.89
N TYR A 189 -15.75 -7.96 -10.98
CA TYR A 189 -15.32 -9.31 -11.34
C TYR A 189 -16.38 -10.07 -12.15
N TYR A 190 -17.65 -10.04 -11.74
CA TYR A 190 -18.73 -10.70 -12.49
C TYR A 190 -18.97 -10.05 -13.86
N ILE A 191 -18.93 -8.72 -13.96
CA ILE A 191 -19.00 -8.00 -15.24
C ILE A 191 -17.82 -8.39 -16.13
N SER A 192 -16.60 -8.43 -15.59
CA SER A 192 -15.40 -8.84 -16.31
C SER A 192 -15.43 -10.31 -16.76
N LYS A 193 -16.14 -11.16 -16.01
CA LYS A 193 -16.36 -12.58 -16.34
C LYS A 193 -17.44 -12.77 -17.40
N LEU A 194 -18.45 -11.89 -17.42
CA LEU A 194 -19.54 -11.91 -18.40
C LEU A 194 -19.08 -11.37 -19.77
N LEU A 195 -18.17 -10.40 -19.77
CA LEU A 195 -17.54 -9.92 -20.99
C LEU A 195 -16.55 -10.96 -21.54
N PRO A 196 -16.36 -11.05 -22.87
CA PRO A 196 -15.33 -11.90 -23.45
C PRO A 196 -13.98 -11.57 -22.81
N ARG A 197 -13.21 -12.60 -22.40
CA ARG A 197 -11.95 -12.42 -21.63
C ARG A 197 -10.99 -11.39 -22.25
N CYS A 198 -10.99 -11.26 -23.58
CA CYS A 198 -10.20 -10.25 -24.29
C CYS A 198 -10.69 -8.82 -24.06
N VAL A 199 -12.02 -8.60 -24.01
CA VAL A 199 -12.61 -7.27 -23.79
C VAL A 199 -12.30 -6.75 -22.39
N GLY A 200 -12.37 -7.60 -21.36
CA GLY A 200 -11.99 -7.21 -20.00
C GLY A 200 -10.52 -6.80 -19.88
N VAL A 201 -9.62 -7.56 -20.51
CA VAL A 201 -8.17 -7.24 -20.53
C VAL A 201 -7.90 -5.96 -21.31
N LEU A 202 -8.58 -5.75 -22.45
CA LEU A 202 -8.45 -4.52 -23.24
C LEU A 202 -8.96 -3.30 -22.47
N MET A 203 -10.09 -3.40 -21.77
CA MET A 203 -10.60 -2.31 -20.93
C MET A 203 -9.61 -1.91 -19.82
N ILE A 204 -8.96 -2.88 -19.17
CA ILE A 204 -7.93 -2.62 -18.14
C ILE A 204 -6.70 -1.94 -18.76
N PHE A 205 -6.31 -2.35 -19.97
CA PHE A 205 -5.19 -1.75 -20.70
C PHE A 205 -5.49 -0.29 -21.10
N PHE A 206 -6.69 -0.03 -21.65
CA PHE A 206 -7.09 1.31 -22.09
C PHE A 206 -7.43 2.25 -20.92
N SER A 207 -7.82 1.75 -19.75
CA SER A 207 -8.11 2.59 -18.58
C SER A 207 -6.86 3.04 -17.81
N SER A 208 -5.70 2.45 -18.09
CA SER A 208 -4.46 2.73 -17.37
C SER A 208 -3.64 3.83 -18.06
N ASP A 209 -3.33 4.91 -17.33
CA ASP A 209 -2.43 5.97 -17.78
C ASP A 209 -0.99 5.46 -18.03
N TYR A 210 -0.59 4.32 -17.42
CA TYR A 210 0.72 3.69 -17.59
C TYR A 210 0.62 2.39 -18.41
N GLN A 211 0.60 2.51 -19.73
CA GLN A 211 0.39 1.37 -20.65
C GLN A 211 1.50 0.31 -20.57
N GLU A 212 2.75 0.68 -20.32
CA GLU A 212 3.86 -0.29 -20.23
C GLU A 212 3.74 -1.19 -19.00
N ALA A 213 3.39 -0.63 -17.85
CA ALA A 213 3.22 -1.37 -16.60
C ALA A 213 1.98 -2.28 -16.66
N SER A 214 0.88 -1.80 -17.23
CA SER A 214 -0.34 -2.60 -17.39
C SER A 214 -0.13 -3.77 -18.35
N ALA A 215 0.59 -3.58 -19.46
CA ALA A 215 0.98 -4.65 -20.38
C ALA A 215 1.85 -5.71 -19.68
N ALA A 216 2.85 -5.30 -18.90
CA ALA A 216 3.71 -6.22 -18.16
C ALA A 216 2.90 -7.10 -17.18
N VAL A 217 1.94 -6.53 -16.47
CA VAL A 217 1.05 -7.26 -15.54
C VAL A 217 0.13 -8.23 -16.28
N ILE A 218 -0.44 -7.82 -17.42
CA ILE A 218 -1.27 -8.68 -18.27
C ILE A 218 -0.45 -9.87 -18.80
N ILE A 219 0.76 -9.61 -19.31
CA ILE A 219 1.65 -10.68 -19.81
C ILE A 219 2.06 -11.60 -18.66
N ALA A 220 2.47 -11.07 -17.50
CA ALA A 220 2.87 -11.87 -16.35
C ALA A 220 1.73 -12.78 -15.84
N SER A 221 0.49 -12.27 -15.79
CA SER A 221 -0.68 -13.05 -15.38
C SER A 221 -1.07 -14.13 -16.41
N LEU A 222 -0.94 -13.86 -17.71
CA LEU A 222 -1.10 -14.88 -18.76
C LEU A 222 -0.01 -15.95 -18.65
N VAL A 223 1.25 -15.54 -18.52
CA VAL A 223 2.38 -16.47 -18.34
C VAL A 223 2.12 -17.35 -17.13
N ALA A 224 1.80 -16.79 -15.96
CA ALA A 224 1.50 -17.55 -14.75
C ALA A 224 0.35 -18.56 -14.93
N LYS A 225 -0.69 -18.19 -15.68
CA LYS A 225 -1.84 -19.06 -15.96
C LYS A 225 -1.52 -20.21 -16.91
N TYR A 226 -0.72 -19.96 -17.94
CA TYR A 226 -0.31 -20.96 -18.93
C TYR A 226 0.97 -21.70 -18.52
N PHE A 227 1.59 -21.33 -17.39
CA PHE A 227 2.82 -21.93 -16.91
C PHE A 227 2.58 -23.34 -16.39
N PRO A 228 3.44 -24.32 -16.76
CA PRO A 228 3.26 -25.70 -16.31
C PRO A 228 3.39 -25.80 -14.79
N GLN A 229 2.34 -26.29 -14.13
CA GLN A 229 2.31 -26.54 -12.68
C GLN A 229 3.47 -27.44 -12.21
N SER A 230 3.95 -28.33 -13.07
CA SER A 230 5.12 -29.18 -12.79
C SER A 230 6.39 -28.37 -12.53
N LEU A 231 6.60 -27.26 -13.26
CA LEU A 231 7.77 -26.41 -13.07
C LEU A 231 7.63 -25.52 -11.83
N ILE A 232 6.41 -25.05 -11.53
CA ILE A 232 6.10 -24.35 -10.27
C ILE A 232 6.41 -25.25 -9.08
N ASN A 233 5.96 -26.50 -9.12
CA ASN A 233 6.21 -27.46 -8.05
C ASN A 233 7.71 -27.78 -7.91
N ARG A 234 8.46 -27.84 -9.01
CA ARG A 234 9.93 -27.99 -8.98
C ARG A 234 10.62 -26.77 -8.36
N ILE A 235 10.21 -25.56 -8.73
CA ILE A 235 10.77 -24.32 -8.19
C ILE A 235 10.43 -24.18 -6.71
N CYS A 236 9.15 -24.33 -6.33
CA CYS A 236 8.71 -24.32 -4.94
C CYS A 236 9.40 -25.42 -4.11
N GLY A 237 9.58 -26.61 -4.67
CA GLY A 237 10.29 -27.72 -4.03
C GLY A 237 11.77 -27.39 -3.81
N TYR A 238 12.46 -26.85 -4.83
CA TYR A 238 13.83 -26.36 -4.70
C TYR A 238 13.93 -25.26 -3.64
N TRP A 239 13.01 -24.31 -3.64
CA TRP A 239 12.99 -23.17 -2.72
C TRP A 239 12.77 -23.61 -1.27
N ARG A 240 11.80 -24.49 -1.01
CA ARG A 240 11.59 -25.08 0.34
C ARG A 240 12.78 -25.91 0.80
N ARG A 241 13.50 -26.55 -0.13
CA ARG A 241 14.69 -27.34 0.20
C ARG A 241 15.89 -26.47 0.52
N LYS A 242 16.02 -25.32 -0.14
CA LYS A 242 17.10 -24.34 0.09
C LYS A 242 16.82 -23.41 1.27
N PHE A 243 15.55 -23.13 1.54
CA PHE A 243 15.07 -22.31 2.65
C PHE A 243 13.95 -23.07 3.39
N PRO A 244 14.29 -24.01 4.28
CA PRO A 244 13.30 -24.71 5.09
C PRO A 244 12.56 -23.70 5.98
N PRO A 245 11.23 -23.85 6.15
CA PRO A 245 10.47 -22.99 7.06
C PRO A 245 11.04 -23.13 8.48
N LYS A 246 11.29 -22.01 9.14
CA LYS A 246 11.78 -22.01 10.53
C LYS A 246 10.69 -22.60 11.41
N GLN A 247 11.03 -23.66 12.15
CA GLN A 247 10.13 -24.21 13.17
C GLN A 247 9.94 -23.14 14.26
N LYS A 248 8.70 -22.69 14.46
CA LYS A 248 8.34 -21.81 15.56
C LYS A 248 8.28 -22.68 16.82
N LEU A 249 9.14 -22.41 17.79
CA LEU A 249 9.02 -23.04 19.11
C LEU A 249 7.75 -22.53 19.78
N LEU A 250 7.07 -23.44 20.46
CA LEU A 250 5.87 -23.15 21.23
C LEU A 250 6.25 -22.16 22.34
N THR A 251 5.43 -21.13 22.59
CA THR A 251 5.65 -20.27 23.75
C THR A 251 5.44 -21.08 25.03
N SER A 252 5.96 -20.60 26.16
CA SER A 252 5.73 -21.29 27.45
C SER A 252 4.24 -21.45 27.74
N GLU A 253 3.45 -20.41 27.46
CA GLU A 253 2.00 -20.40 27.62
C GLU A 253 1.31 -21.42 26.69
N GLU A 254 1.61 -21.40 25.39
CA GLU A 254 1.08 -22.38 24.42
C GLU A 254 1.44 -23.83 24.83
N TYR A 255 2.62 -24.06 25.44
CA TYR A 255 3.04 -25.35 25.97
C TYR A 255 2.20 -25.78 27.18
N TYR A 256 1.95 -24.89 28.14
CA TYR A 256 1.12 -25.19 29.31
C TYR A 256 -0.33 -25.50 28.90
N GLU A 257 -0.89 -24.71 27.98
CA GLU A 257 -2.24 -24.95 27.47
C GLU A 257 -2.37 -26.28 26.73
N GLN A 258 -1.37 -26.63 25.91
CA GLN A 258 -1.36 -27.90 25.20
C GLN A 258 -1.21 -29.06 26.19
N GLY A 259 -0.34 -28.92 27.20
CA GLY A 259 -0.21 -29.88 28.28
C GLY A 259 -1.54 -30.12 29.01
N ALA A 260 -2.23 -29.05 29.40
CA ALA A 260 -3.53 -29.14 30.06
C ALA A 260 -4.59 -29.86 29.21
N ARG A 261 -4.66 -29.55 27.90
CA ARG A 261 -5.59 -30.20 26.96
C ARG A 261 -5.30 -31.68 26.77
N GLU A 262 -4.05 -32.04 26.51
CA GLU A 262 -3.64 -33.44 26.29
C GLU A 262 -3.79 -34.27 27.57
N THR A 263 -3.43 -33.71 28.74
CA THR A 263 -3.63 -34.38 30.03
C THR A 263 -5.12 -34.61 30.30
N LYS A 264 -5.98 -33.62 30.06
CA LYS A 264 -7.44 -33.79 30.22
C LYS A 264 -7.97 -34.89 29.30
N MET A 265 -7.61 -34.84 28.01
CA MET A 265 -8.03 -35.84 27.03
C MET A 265 -7.52 -37.26 27.37
N ALA A 266 -6.27 -37.38 27.84
CA ALA A 266 -5.69 -38.64 28.28
C ALA A 266 -6.41 -39.20 29.52
N LEU A 267 -6.75 -38.36 30.49
CA LEU A 267 -7.51 -38.76 31.68
C LEU A 267 -8.93 -39.20 31.32
N GLU A 268 -9.63 -38.50 30.41
CA GLU A 268 -10.94 -38.89 29.91
C GLU A 268 -10.90 -40.24 29.17
N ASN A 269 -9.90 -40.42 28.30
CA ASN A 269 -9.67 -41.69 27.61
C ASN A 269 -9.38 -42.82 28.60
N LEU A 270 -8.60 -42.54 29.64
CA LEU A 270 -8.28 -43.51 30.69
C LEU A 270 -9.53 -43.88 31.50
N ARG A 271 -10.38 -42.91 31.88
CA ARG A 271 -11.68 -43.18 32.52
C ARG A 271 -12.55 -44.08 31.65
N LYS A 272 -12.67 -43.74 30.37
CA LYS A 272 -13.46 -44.51 29.40
C LYS A 272 -12.95 -45.95 29.25
N TYR A 273 -11.63 -46.13 29.21
CA TYR A 273 -11.01 -47.46 29.20
C TYR A 273 -11.27 -48.20 30.51
N CYS A 274 -11.10 -47.54 31.65
CA CYS A 274 -11.38 -48.14 32.95
C CYS A 274 -12.86 -48.50 33.12
N SER A 275 -13.81 -47.82 32.47
CA SER A 275 -15.24 -48.18 32.48
C SER A 275 -15.62 -49.27 31.45
N SER A 276 -14.72 -49.65 30.54
CA SER A 276 -15.01 -50.61 29.48
C SER A 276 -14.89 -52.07 29.99
N PRO A 277 -15.62 -53.02 29.39
CA PRO A 277 -15.56 -54.43 29.78
C PRO A 277 -14.22 -55.10 29.48
N ASP A 278 -13.36 -54.45 28.68
CA ASP A 278 -12.03 -54.93 28.29
C ASP A 278 -10.95 -54.64 29.36
N CYS A 279 -11.29 -53.87 30.39
CA CYS A 279 -10.37 -53.50 31.47
C CYS A 279 -10.44 -54.50 32.62
N ALA A 280 -9.28 -55.05 33.03
CA ALA A 280 -9.16 -55.90 34.21
C ALA A 280 -9.17 -55.08 35.52
N GLN A 281 -10.26 -54.34 35.77
CA GLN A 281 -10.43 -53.38 36.87
C GLN A 281 -10.02 -53.96 38.24
N TRP A 282 -10.50 -55.16 38.59
CA TRP A 282 -10.20 -55.81 39.88
C TRP A 282 -8.72 -56.11 40.08
N LYS A 283 -7.99 -56.44 39.01
CA LYS A 283 -6.54 -56.70 39.07
C LYS A 283 -5.75 -55.41 39.30
N ILE A 284 -6.27 -54.28 38.81
CA ILE A 284 -5.69 -52.95 39.01
C ILE A 284 -5.97 -52.47 40.44
N MET A 285 -7.20 -52.61 40.93
CA MET A 285 -7.58 -52.26 42.30
C MET A 285 -6.76 -53.00 43.37
N LEU A 286 -6.40 -54.26 43.13
CA LEU A 286 -5.55 -55.04 44.04
C LEU A 286 -4.08 -54.57 44.09
N LYS A 287 -3.63 -53.80 43.09
CA LYS A 287 -2.25 -53.29 43.01
C LYS A 287 -2.12 -51.84 43.46
N LEU A 288 -3.22 -51.09 43.48
CA LEU A 288 -3.23 -49.69 43.84
C LEU A 288 -3.18 -49.52 45.36
N ASN A 289 -2.50 -48.46 45.80
CA ASN A 289 -2.38 -48.12 47.22
C ASN A 289 -3.72 -47.60 47.79
N ASP A 290 -4.46 -46.82 46.99
CA ASP A 290 -5.78 -46.31 47.35
C ASP A 290 -6.83 -46.72 46.30
N SER A 291 -7.58 -47.76 46.65
CA SER A 291 -8.66 -48.31 45.84
C SER A 291 -9.89 -47.39 45.79
N LYS A 292 -10.15 -46.63 46.86
CA LYS A 292 -11.31 -45.73 46.95
C LYS A 292 -11.15 -44.52 46.03
N ARG A 293 -9.96 -43.92 46.04
CA ARG A 293 -9.61 -42.79 45.16
C ARG A 293 -9.65 -43.16 43.67
N PHE A 294 -9.29 -44.39 43.34
CA PHE A 294 -9.43 -44.90 41.97
C PHE A 294 -10.89 -45.04 41.55
N ALA A 295 -11.74 -45.60 42.41
CA ALA A 295 -13.17 -45.74 42.13
C ALA A 295 -13.84 -44.38 41.93
N SER A 296 -13.57 -43.41 42.81
CA SER A 296 -14.12 -42.05 42.67
C SER A 296 -13.64 -41.35 41.39
N PHE A 297 -12.40 -41.61 40.96
CA PHE A 297 -11.88 -41.09 39.70
C PHE A 297 -12.60 -41.66 38.47
N VAL A 298 -12.89 -42.98 38.46
CA VAL A 298 -13.64 -43.63 37.37
C VAL A 298 -15.08 -43.11 37.29
N GLU A 299 -15.70 -42.78 38.44
CA GLU A 299 -17.01 -42.14 38.52
C GLU A 299 -17.03 -40.68 38.03
N GLY A 300 -15.86 -40.05 37.85
CA GLY A 300 -15.74 -38.72 37.26
C GLY A 300 -15.10 -37.66 38.17
N ASN A 301 -14.83 -37.98 39.44
CA ASN A 301 -14.21 -37.06 40.38
C ASN A 301 -12.73 -36.79 40.05
N SER A 302 -12.17 -35.71 40.60
CA SER A 302 -10.78 -35.31 40.36
C SER A 302 -9.79 -36.45 40.63
N HIS A 303 -8.72 -36.50 39.82
CA HIS A 303 -7.62 -37.46 40.01
C HIS A 303 -6.66 -37.01 41.13
N LEU A 304 -6.74 -35.74 41.54
CA LEU A 304 -5.97 -35.16 42.64
C LEU A 304 -6.91 -34.96 43.83
N SER A 305 -6.43 -35.24 45.04
CA SER A 305 -7.16 -34.90 46.27
C SER A 305 -6.94 -33.43 46.63
N ASP A 306 -7.90 -32.84 47.34
CA ASP A 306 -7.84 -31.42 47.71
C ASP A 306 -6.58 -31.11 48.56
N ASP A 307 -6.18 -32.02 49.46
CA ASP A 307 -4.94 -31.87 50.24
C ASP A 307 -3.68 -31.83 49.36
N GLU A 308 -3.62 -32.60 48.27
CA GLU A 308 -2.47 -32.60 47.35
C GLU A 308 -2.40 -31.30 46.54
N VAL A 309 -3.57 -30.76 46.17
CA VAL A 309 -3.66 -29.46 45.49
C VAL A 309 -3.22 -28.35 46.44
N LEU A 310 -3.71 -28.35 47.68
CA LEU A 310 -3.34 -27.38 48.71
C LEU A 310 -1.83 -27.43 49.03
N ASP A 311 -1.26 -28.63 49.18
CA ASP A 311 0.18 -28.81 49.39
C ASP A 311 1.00 -28.26 48.21
N TYR A 312 0.55 -28.51 46.97
CA TYR A 312 1.21 -27.99 45.77
C TYR A 312 1.10 -26.47 45.66
N GLU A 313 -0.07 -25.90 45.94
CA GLU A 313 -0.29 -24.45 45.94
C GLU A 313 0.54 -23.76 47.02
N ALA A 314 0.58 -24.30 48.24
CA ALA A 314 1.40 -23.81 49.34
C ALA A 314 2.90 -23.88 48.97
N TYR A 315 3.34 -24.98 48.36
CA TYR A 315 4.71 -25.14 47.88
C TYR A 315 5.03 -24.13 46.75
N ALA A 316 4.16 -23.98 45.76
CA ALA A 316 4.32 -23.02 44.66
C ALA A 316 4.42 -21.59 45.20
N PHE A 317 3.58 -21.21 46.15
CA PHE A 317 3.62 -19.91 46.81
C PHE A 317 4.92 -19.69 47.60
N SER A 318 5.45 -20.74 48.26
CA SER A 318 6.74 -20.67 48.96
C SER A 318 7.93 -20.42 48.03
N LEU A 319 7.87 -20.97 46.81
CA LEU A 319 8.87 -20.79 45.75
C LEU A 319 8.81 -19.37 45.17
N GLU A 320 7.60 -18.85 44.93
CA GLU A 320 7.37 -17.46 44.51
C GLU A 320 7.93 -16.47 45.54
N ARG A 321 7.70 -16.74 46.83
CA ARG A 321 8.19 -15.92 47.94
C ARG A 321 9.70 -15.92 48.05
N SER A 322 10.34 -17.07 47.78
CA SER A 322 11.81 -17.20 47.79
C SER A 322 12.47 -16.51 46.60
N ARG A 323 11.72 -16.23 45.53
CA ARG A 323 12.22 -15.61 44.29
C ARG A 323 12.16 -14.07 44.30
N LYS A 324 11.35 -13.45 45.17
CA LYS A 324 11.30 -11.99 45.31
C LYS A 324 12.52 -11.48 46.09
N PRO A 325 13.37 -10.61 45.53
CA PRO A 325 14.39 -9.91 46.31
C PRO A 325 13.70 -9.03 47.35
N THR A 326 14.20 -9.06 48.59
CA THR A 326 13.82 -8.12 49.66
C THR A 326 13.80 -6.68 49.12
N PRO A 327 12.67 -5.96 49.17
CA PRO A 327 12.66 -4.55 48.84
C PRO A 327 13.40 -3.80 49.94
N MET A 328 14.55 -3.21 49.60
CA MET A 328 15.14 -2.19 50.46
C MET A 328 14.17 -1.00 50.50
N ALA A 329 13.68 -0.72 51.70
CA ALA A 329 12.79 0.38 51.99
C ALA A 329 13.42 1.71 51.58
N ASN A 330 12.71 2.49 50.76
CA ASN A 330 12.48 3.90 51.05
C ASN A 330 11.39 4.52 50.16
N SER A 331 10.56 5.33 50.82
CA SER A 331 9.72 6.41 50.27
C SER A 331 8.31 6.07 49.77
N THR A 332 7.38 6.06 50.74
CA THR A 332 6.12 6.83 50.74
C THR A 332 5.07 6.54 49.65
N ARG A 333 4.07 5.70 50.01
CA ARG A 333 2.61 5.96 50.02
C ARG A 333 2.04 6.68 48.77
N ASN A 334 1.10 6.16 47.96
CA ASN A 334 -0.12 5.37 48.19
C ASN A 334 -0.71 4.98 46.80
N MET A 335 -1.33 3.80 46.68
CA MET A 335 -2.72 3.59 46.19
C MET A 335 -2.95 2.08 46.04
N GLU A 336 -3.54 1.50 47.09
CA GLU A 336 -4.23 0.20 47.03
C GLU A 336 -5.44 0.34 46.09
N ILE A 337 -5.55 -0.57 45.13
CA ILE A 337 -6.80 -0.87 44.41
C ILE A 337 -7.38 -2.09 45.12
N SER A 338 -8.52 -1.88 45.75
CA SER A 338 -9.42 -2.91 46.25
C SER A 338 -10.32 -3.34 45.09
N ASP A 339 -10.26 -4.62 44.74
CA ASP A 339 -11.29 -5.28 43.94
C ASP A 339 -12.29 -5.87 44.94
N ASP A 340 -13.47 -5.25 45.03
CA ASP A 340 -14.65 -5.80 45.68
C ASP A 340 -15.35 -6.72 44.67
N ASP A 341 -15.27 -8.03 44.87
CA ASP A 341 -16.14 -9.03 44.25
C ASP A 341 -17.36 -9.23 45.17
N ASP A 342 -18.50 -8.62 44.81
CA ASP A 342 -19.80 -8.99 45.38
C ASP A 342 -20.38 -10.15 44.55
N ASP A 343 -20.31 -11.36 45.12
CA ASP A 343 -21.04 -12.55 44.70
C ASP A 343 -22.19 -12.75 45.70
N ASP A 344 -23.41 -12.32 45.35
CA ASP A 344 -24.62 -12.68 46.08
C ASP A 344 -25.32 -13.82 45.33
N THR A 345 -25.12 -15.01 45.86
CA THR A 345 -25.98 -16.18 45.69
C THR A 345 -27.31 -15.94 46.39
N ASP A 346 -28.43 -16.08 45.67
CA ASP A 346 -29.73 -16.33 46.30
C ASP A 346 -30.26 -17.69 45.85
N TYR A 347 -30.35 -18.59 46.83
CA TYR A 347 -31.26 -19.73 46.85
C TYR A 347 -32.63 -19.21 47.29
N ASP A 348 -33.71 -19.58 46.61
CA ASP A 348 -34.88 -20.25 47.22
C ASP A 348 -36.07 -20.41 46.25
N ASP A 349 -36.60 -21.64 46.29
CA ASP A 349 -37.99 -22.11 46.11
C ASP A 349 -38.98 -21.42 45.15
N ASP A 350 -39.34 -22.12 44.07
CA ASP A 350 -40.67 -22.77 43.87
C ASP A 350 -40.68 -23.70 42.63
#